data_AF-A0A0X8XGA1-F1
#
_entry.id   AF-A0A0X8XGA1-F1
#
_cell.length_a   1.000
_cell.length_b   1.000
_cell.length_c   1.000
_cell.angle_alpha   90.00
_cell.angle_beta   90.00
_cell.angle_gamma   90.00
#
_symmetry.space_group_name_H-M   'P 1'
#
loop_
_entity.id
_entity.type
_entity.pdbx_description
1 polymer ?
#
loop_
_entity_poly.entity_id
_entity_poly.type
_entity_poly.pdbx_seq_one_letter_code
_entity_poly.pdbx_strand_id
1 'polypeptide(L)'
;GSYMSGGVGFTQYATAAYTDNILDDYCYYGLDYVKKNHGGLGKAKQTQEAVNDIASEVTLYGMEQYKQYPTALEDHFGGSQRASVLAAAAGISSSLATFNSNAGLNGWYMSMLMHKEGWSRLGFFGYDLQDQCGSANCMSVRPDEGCIGELRGPNYP
;
A
#
# COMPACT_ATOMS: atom_id res chain seq x y z
N GLY A 1 3.73 -18.74 -4.14
CA GLY A 1 3.26 -19.53 -5.28
C GLY A 1 3.92 -20.90 -5.38
N SER A 2 4.02 -21.62 -4.26
CA SER A 2 4.55 -23.00 -4.25
C SER A 2 3.78 -23.82 -3.22
N TYR A 3 4.07 -23.70 -1.91
CA TYR A 3 3.39 -24.43 -0.82
C TYR A 3 1.85 -24.39 -0.88
N MET A 4 1.27 -23.21 -1.16
CA MET A 4 -0.19 -23.01 -1.24
C MET A 4 -0.73 -23.01 -2.68
N SER A 5 0.07 -23.46 -3.67
CA SER A 5 -0.31 -23.54 -5.09
C SER A 5 0.68 -24.42 -5.88
N GLY A 6 1.67 -23.84 -6.56
CA GLY A 6 2.64 -24.54 -7.41
C GLY A 6 2.58 -24.14 -8.89
N GLY A 7 3.39 -24.78 -9.73
CA GLY A 7 3.47 -24.52 -11.18
C GLY A 7 4.40 -23.36 -11.54
N VAL A 8 4.04 -22.59 -12.58
CA VAL A 8 4.78 -21.38 -13.03
C VAL A 8 4.94 -20.38 -11.89
N GLY A 9 3.96 -20.32 -10.98
CA GLY A 9 4.05 -19.53 -9.76
C GLY A 9 3.73 -18.04 -9.96
N PHE A 10 4.28 -17.21 -9.08
CA PHE A 10 3.90 -15.80 -8.92
C PHE A 10 5.11 -14.85 -9.04
N THR A 11 6.07 -15.19 -9.88
CA THR A 11 7.34 -14.46 -10.00
C THR A 11 7.11 -12.97 -10.22
N GLN A 12 6.32 -12.60 -11.23
CA GLN A 12 6.11 -11.18 -11.57
C GLN A 12 5.19 -10.42 -10.61
N TYR A 13 4.36 -11.12 -9.82
CA TYR A 13 3.66 -10.47 -8.71
C TYR A 13 4.64 -10.01 -7.63
N ALA A 14 5.72 -10.76 -7.41
CA ALA A 14 6.74 -10.41 -6.44
C ALA A 14 7.74 -9.39 -7.01
N THR A 15 8.25 -9.59 -8.24
CA THR A 15 9.30 -8.73 -8.82
C THR A 15 8.88 -7.27 -8.93
N ALA A 16 7.60 -6.98 -9.18
CA ALA A 16 7.08 -5.62 -9.21
C ALA A 16 7.39 -4.78 -7.95
N ALA A 17 7.63 -5.43 -6.81
CA ALA A 17 7.97 -4.75 -5.56
C ALA A 17 9.49 -4.56 -5.35
N TYR A 18 10.35 -5.09 -6.23
CA TYR A 18 11.81 -5.03 -6.08
C TYR A 18 12.59 -4.89 -7.38
N THR A 19 11.93 -4.61 -8.51
CA THR A 19 12.57 -4.33 -9.80
C THR A 19 12.24 -2.93 -10.28
N ASP A 20 13.08 -2.45 -11.21
CA ASP A 20 12.84 -1.22 -12.00
C ASP A 20 12.77 0.08 -11.19
N ASN A 21 13.07 0.02 -9.88
CA ASN A 21 13.04 1.12 -8.91
C ASN A 21 11.69 1.86 -8.84
N ILE A 22 10.59 1.24 -9.31
CA ILE A 22 9.28 1.89 -9.34
C ILE A 22 8.75 2.09 -7.91
N LEU A 23 8.84 1.04 -7.08
CA LEU A 23 8.43 1.18 -5.67
C LEU A 23 9.36 2.13 -4.90
N ASP A 24 10.66 2.05 -5.16
CA ASP A 24 11.66 2.93 -4.56
C ASP A 24 11.31 4.40 -4.83
N ASP A 25 11.07 4.77 -6.07
CA ASP A 25 10.69 6.13 -6.49
C ASP A 25 9.48 6.65 -5.70
N TYR A 26 8.41 5.85 -5.62
CA TYR A 26 7.18 6.26 -4.94
C TYR A 26 7.37 6.38 -3.42
N CYS A 27 8.20 5.52 -2.83
CA CYS A 27 8.56 5.60 -1.42
C CYS A 27 9.42 6.84 -1.12
N TYR A 28 10.39 7.17 -1.98
CA TYR A 28 11.21 8.36 -1.83
C TYR A 28 10.40 9.64 -1.99
N TYR A 29 9.45 9.68 -2.94
CA TYR A 29 8.50 10.77 -3.04
C TYR A 29 7.71 10.97 -1.73
N GLY A 30 7.13 9.88 -1.21
CA GLY A 30 6.36 9.94 0.03
C GLY A 30 7.20 10.35 1.25
N LEU A 31 8.45 9.90 1.33
CA LEU A 31 9.39 10.33 2.35
C LEU A 31 9.64 11.85 2.30
N ASP A 32 9.86 12.40 1.11
CA ASP A 32 10.11 13.84 0.96
C ASP A 32 8.85 14.66 1.20
N TYR A 33 7.67 14.16 0.82
CA TYR A 33 6.40 14.76 1.19
C TYR A 33 6.20 14.83 2.71
N VAL A 34 6.48 13.73 3.42
CA VAL A 34 6.39 13.68 4.89
C VAL A 34 7.37 14.65 5.55
N LYS A 35 8.61 14.73 5.06
CA LYS A 35 9.58 15.70 5.59
C LYS A 35 9.12 17.15 5.42
N LYS A 36 8.52 17.46 4.27
CA LYS A 36 8.08 18.82 3.94
C LYS A 36 6.80 19.23 4.68
N ASN A 37 5.81 18.35 4.75
CA ASN A 37 4.45 18.72 5.18
C ASN A 37 4.10 18.26 6.61
N HIS A 38 4.79 17.24 7.13
CA HIS A 38 4.51 16.64 8.44
C HIS A 38 5.66 16.79 9.46
N GLY A 39 6.65 17.65 9.14
CA GLY A 39 7.72 18.01 10.05
C GLY A 39 8.84 16.97 10.19
N GLY A 40 8.87 15.94 9.33
CA GLY A 40 9.88 14.89 9.37
C GLY A 40 9.36 13.54 9.87
N LEU A 41 10.28 12.59 9.97
CA LEU A 41 9.98 11.22 10.39
C LEU A 41 9.56 11.15 11.86
N GLY A 42 8.49 10.42 12.14
CA GLY A 42 7.92 10.26 13.48
C GLY A 42 7.37 11.55 14.09
N LYS A 43 7.10 12.59 13.28
CA LYS A 43 6.59 13.89 13.75
C LYS A 43 5.11 14.11 13.42
N ALA A 44 4.54 13.34 12.50
CA ALA A 44 3.13 13.41 12.20
C ALA A 44 2.31 12.95 13.42
N LYS A 45 1.15 13.59 13.63
CA LYS A 45 0.20 13.11 14.64
C LYS A 45 -0.38 11.77 14.20
N GLN A 46 -0.59 10.87 15.17
CA GLN A 46 -1.20 9.56 14.95
C GLN A 46 -2.72 9.68 14.85
N THR A 47 -3.22 10.38 13.83
CA THR A 47 -4.66 10.58 13.59
C THR A 47 -5.06 10.14 12.19
N GLN A 48 -6.34 9.86 11.98
CA GLN A 48 -6.86 9.45 10.68
C GLN A 48 -6.66 10.55 9.63
N GLU A 49 -6.73 11.82 10.01
CA GLU A 49 -6.53 12.94 9.07
C GLU A 49 -5.10 12.94 8.51
N ALA A 50 -4.09 12.68 9.35
CA ALA A 50 -2.71 12.59 8.90
C ALA A 50 -2.50 11.40 7.95
N VAL A 51 -3.10 10.25 8.26
CA VAL A 51 -3.05 9.06 7.38
C VAL A 51 -3.76 9.32 6.07
N ASN A 52 -4.95 9.94 6.09
CA ASN A 52 -5.70 10.27 4.88
C ASN A 52 -4.91 11.20 3.97
N ASP A 53 -4.28 12.24 4.53
CA ASP A 53 -3.47 13.19 3.77
C ASP A 53 -2.29 12.50 3.08
N ILE A 54 -1.44 11.82 3.87
CA ILE A 54 -0.22 11.16 3.36
C ILE A 54 -0.56 10.04 2.37
N ALA A 55 -1.50 9.16 2.73
CA ALA A 55 -1.85 8.04 1.87
C ALA A 55 -2.50 8.49 0.56
N SER A 56 -3.37 9.51 0.60
CA SER A 56 -4.01 10.02 -0.62
C SER A 56 -3.00 10.67 -1.56
N GLU A 57 -2.11 11.51 -1.02
CA GLU A 57 -1.08 12.17 -1.82
C GLU A 57 -0.16 11.16 -2.51
N VAL A 58 0.39 10.21 -1.75
CA VAL A 58 1.36 9.23 -2.29
C VAL A 58 0.68 8.29 -3.28
N THR A 59 -0.60 7.94 -3.04
CA THR A 59 -1.39 7.14 -3.99
C THR A 59 -1.61 7.90 -5.29
N LEU A 60 -2.02 9.17 -5.21
CA LEU A 60 -2.24 10.02 -6.39
C LEU A 60 -0.95 10.17 -7.19
N TYR A 61 0.17 10.45 -6.54
CA TYR A 61 1.47 10.55 -7.19
C TYR A 61 1.80 9.30 -8.00
N GLY A 62 1.74 8.11 -7.37
CA GLY A 62 2.05 6.88 -8.07
C GLY A 62 1.05 6.56 -9.19
N MET A 63 -0.24 6.89 -9.01
CA MET A 63 -1.23 6.76 -10.08
C MET A 63 -0.93 7.71 -11.25
N GLU A 64 -0.43 8.91 -11.00
CA GLU A 64 0.03 9.83 -12.03
C GLU A 64 1.26 9.31 -12.75
N GLN A 65 2.23 8.71 -12.05
CA GLN A 65 3.42 8.12 -12.68
C GLN A 65 3.03 7.04 -13.71
N TYR A 66 2.10 6.14 -13.37
CA TYR A 66 1.60 5.15 -14.34
C TYR A 66 0.81 5.76 -15.50
N LYS A 67 0.21 6.95 -15.35
CA LYS A 67 -0.47 7.65 -16.47
C LYS A 67 0.53 8.41 -17.35
N GLN A 68 1.53 9.02 -16.73
CA GLN A 68 2.51 9.87 -17.38
C GLN A 68 3.56 9.06 -18.14
N TYR A 69 3.92 7.88 -17.62
CA TYR A 69 4.92 6.99 -18.20
C TYR A 69 4.27 5.66 -18.64
N PRO A 70 3.83 5.55 -19.91
CA PRO A 70 3.19 4.34 -20.41
C PRO A 70 4.05 3.08 -20.26
N THR A 71 5.38 3.22 -20.28
CA THR A 71 6.31 2.10 -20.07
C THR A 71 6.22 1.53 -18.65
N ALA A 72 5.98 2.36 -17.63
CA ALA A 72 5.77 1.88 -16.26
C ALA A 72 4.45 1.11 -16.14
N LEU A 73 3.41 1.55 -16.87
CA LEU A 73 2.12 0.85 -16.92
C LEU A 73 2.22 -0.47 -17.70
N GLU A 74 3.05 -0.53 -18.74
CA GLU A 74 3.34 -1.73 -19.50
C GLU A 74 4.18 -2.74 -18.71
N ASP A 75 5.20 -2.26 -17.99
CA ASP A 75 6.05 -3.10 -17.15
C ASP A 75 5.26 -3.70 -15.97
N HIS A 76 4.52 -2.85 -15.25
CA HIS A 76 3.50 -3.31 -14.29
C HIS A 76 2.15 -3.51 -14.97
N PHE A 77 2.09 -4.38 -15.98
CA PHE A 77 0.87 -4.68 -16.75
C PHE A 77 -0.28 -5.21 -15.86
N GLY A 78 0.03 -5.94 -14.80
CA GLY A 78 -0.94 -6.52 -13.88
C GLY A 78 -1.49 -5.51 -12.89
N GLY A 79 -2.82 -5.42 -12.76
CA GLY A 79 -3.46 -4.53 -11.80
C GLY A 79 -2.99 -4.72 -10.36
N SER A 80 -2.83 -5.97 -9.93
CA SER A 80 -2.34 -6.31 -8.58
C SER A 80 -0.91 -5.87 -8.32
N GLN A 81 -0.03 -5.86 -9.32
CA GLN A 81 1.33 -5.34 -9.18
C GLN A 81 1.27 -3.84 -8.85
N ARG A 82 0.50 -3.09 -9.64
CA ARG A 82 0.29 -1.65 -9.41
C ARG A 82 -0.36 -1.38 -8.06
N ALA A 83 -1.40 -2.15 -7.71
CA ALA A 83 -2.10 -2.00 -6.45
C ALA A 83 -1.17 -2.22 -5.24
N SER A 84 -0.35 -3.29 -5.28
CA SER A 84 0.65 -3.56 -4.24
C SER A 84 1.66 -2.43 -4.11
N VAL A 85 2.20 -1.95 -5.23
CA VAL A 85 3.23 -0.90 -5.24
C VAL A 85 2.71 0.45 -4.74
N LEU A 86 1.52 0.86 -5.19
CA LEU A 86 0.88 2.10 -4.73
C LEU A 86 0.56 2.06 -3.23
N ALA A 87 -0.05 0.97 -2.76
CA ALA A 87 -0.42 0.83 -1.36
C ALA A 87 0.80 0.64 -0.45
N ALA A 88 1.85 -0.02 -0.92
CA ALA A 88 3.13 -0.13 -0.20
C ALA A 88 3.73 1.25 0.02
N ALA A 89 3.84 2.07 -1.02
CA ALA A 89 4.38 3.43 -0.90
C ALA A 89 3.56 4.29 0.08
N ALA A 90 2.22 4.24 -0.01
CA ALA A 90 1.32 4.98 0.88
C ALA A 90 1.42 4.52 2.35
N GLY A 91 1.46 3.20 2.57
CA GLY A 91 1.56 2.60 3.91
C GLY A 91 2.92 2.83 4.56
N ILE A 92 4.02 2.71 3.80
CA ILE A 92 5.38 3.00 4.27
C ILE A 92 5.48 4.47 4.65
N SER A 93 4.98 5.38 3.80
CA SER A 93 5.00 6.82 4.08
C SER A 93 4.23 7.17 5.35
N SER A 94 3.03 6.61 5.51
CA SER A 94 2.21 6.79 6.72
C SER A 94 2.89 6.23 7.98
N SER A 95 3.54 5.06 7.87
CA SER A 95 4.30 4.43 8.96
C SER A 95 5.49 5.29 9.39
N LEU A 96 6.28 5.77 8.42
CA LEU A 96 7.47 6.58 8.67
C LEU A 96 7.12 7.95 9.25
N ALA A 97 6.01 8.54 8.82
CA ALA A 97 5.54 9.81 9.36
C ALA A 97 5.12 9.72 10.83
N THR A 98 4.49 8.61 11.21
CA THR A 98 3.82 8.45 12.53
C THR A 98 4.56 7.56 13.52
N PHE A 99 5.57 6.81 13.06
CA PHE A 99 6.22 5.71 13.78
C PHE A 99 5.22 4.72 14.39
N ASN A 100 4.20 4.38 13.60
CA ASN A 100 3.14 3.47 14.00
C ASN A 100 2.74 2.56 12.82
N SER A 101 2.90 1.25 12.99
CA SER A 101 2.60 0.25 11.96
C SER A 101 1.12 0.20 11.60
N ASN A 102 0.20 0.37 12.56
CA ASN A 102 -1.24 0.36 12.31
C ASN A 102 -1.69 1.59 11.50
N ALA A 103 -1.05 2.75 11.70
CA ALA A 103 -1.26 3.91 10.84
C ALA A 103 -0.80 3.63 9.40
N GLY A 104 0.29 2.87 9.24
CA GLY A 104 0.73 2.33 7.95
C GLY A 104 -0.27 1.41 7.28
N LEU A 105 -0.79 0.42 8.02
CA LEU A 105 -1.82 -0.49 7.51
C LEU A 105 -3.08 0.26 7.09
N ASN A 106 -3.49 1.27 7.86
CA ASN A 106 -4.61 2.12 7.49
C ASN A 106 -4.33 2.91 6.19
N GLY A 107 -3.11 3.45 6.04
CA GLY A 107 -2.66 4.08 4.80
C GLY A 107 -2.65 3.13 3.59
N TRP A 108 -2.27 1.86 3.77
CA TRP A 108 -2.36 0.83 2.74
C TRP A 108 -3.80 0.62 2.29
N TYR A 109 -4.73 0.40 3.22
CA TYR A 109 -6.13 0.14 2.88
C TYR A 109 -6.81 1.36 2.24
N MET A 110 -6.48 2.57 2.71
CA MET A 110 -6.95 3.82 2.09
C MET A 110 -6.48 3.93 0.62
N SER A 111 -5.22 3.59 0.35
CA SER A 111 -4.66 3.57 -1.01
C SER A 111 -5.41 2.61 -1.93
N MET A 112 -5.74 1.40 -1.44
CA MET A 112 -6.48 0.40 -2.20
C MET A 112 -7.88 0.89 -2.60
N LEU A 113 -8.60 1.50 -1.66
CA LEU A 113 -9.93 2.06 -1.92
C LEU A 113 -9.85 3.21 -2.94
N MET A 114 -8.90 4.12 -2.76
CA MET A 114 -8.71 5.25 -3.67
C MET A 114 -8.32 4.81 -5.10
N HIS A 115 -7.42 3.84 -5.22
CA HIS A 115 -7.02 3.27 -6.51
C HIS A 115 -8.21 2.62 -7.21
N LYS A 116 -8.99 1.80 -6.50
CA LYS A 116 -10.18 1.15 -7.04
C LYS A 116 -11.17 2.15 -7.64
N GLU A 117 -11.47 3.22 -6.91
CA GLU A 117 -12.36 4.29 -7.39
C GLU A 117 -11.73 5.10 -8.54
N GLY A 118 -10.43 5.40 -8.46
CA GLY A 118 -9.77 6.24 -9.46
C GLY A 118 -9.60 5.57 -10.85
N TRP A 119 -9.48 4.24 -10.91
CA TRP A 119 -9.31 3.51 -12.19
C TRP A 119 -10.42 2.52 -12.54
N SER A 120 -11.44 2.38 -11.69
CA SER A 120 -12.51 1.38 -11.83
C SER A 120 -11.96 -0.06 -11.97
N ARG A 121 -10.77 -0.29 -11.42
CA ARG A 121 -10.06 -1.57 -11.41
C ARG A 121 -9.03 -1.54 -10.28
N LEU A 122 -8.67 -2.71 -9.80
CA LEU A 122 -7.64 -2.86 -8.76
C LEU A 122 -6.73 -4.05 -9.10
N GLY A 123 -7.03 -5.23 -8.57
CA GLY A 123 -6.26 -6.46 -8.78
C GLY A 123 -7.04 -7.58 -9.44
N PHE A 124 -6.50 -8.80 -9.35
CA PHE A 124 -7.16 -10.02 -9.78
C PHE A 124 -8.40 -10.36 -8.91
N PHE A 125 -9.15 -11.39 -9.30
CA PHE A 125 -10.32 -11.85 -8.56
C PHE A 125 -10.00 -12.28 -7.12
N GLY A 126 -10.54 -11.57 -6.13
CA GLY A 126 -10.27 -11.83 -4.71
C GLY A 126 -8.98 -11.20 -4.19
N TYR A 127 -8.30 -10.37 -4.99
CA TYR A 127 -7.13 -9.61 -4.55
C TYR A 127 -7.46 -8.74 -3.33
N ASP A 128 -8.62 -8.07 -3.35
CA ASP A 128 -9.05 -7.12 -2.32
C ASP A 128 -9.84 -7.75 -1.17
N LEU A 129 -9.78 -9.07 -0.97
CA LEU A 129 -10.44 -9.70 0.18
C LEU A 129 -9.98 -9.07 1.49
N GLN A 130 -8.67 -9.03 1.70
CA GLN A 130 -8.09 -8.39 2.89
C GLN A 130 -8.29 -6.87 2.89
N ASP A 131 -8.30 -6.24 1.71
CA ASP A 131 -8.33 -4.79 1.60
C ASP A 131 -9.74 -4.22 1.90
N GLN A 132 -10.80 -4.96 1.57
CA GLN A 132 -12.19 -4.61 1.96
C GLN A 132 -12.44 -4.82 3.46
N CYS A 133 -11.83 -5.84 4.08
CA CYS A 133 -11.90 -6.07 5.52
C CYS A 133 -10.95 -5.14 6.31
N GLY A 134 -9.91 -4.64 5.65
CA GLY A 134 -8.77 -3.98 6.28
C GLY A 134 -9.12 -2.76 7.10
N SER A 135 -9.98 -1.88 6.58
CA SER A 135 -10.40 -0.67 7.29
C SER A 135 -11.08 -0.96 8.63
N ALA A 136 -11.90 -2.02 8.70
CA ALA A 136 -12.55 -2.45 9.94
C ALA A 136 -11.57 -3.16 10.88
N ASN A 137 -10.66 -3.96 10.33
CA ASN A 137 -9.77 -4.81 11.11
C ASN A 137 -8.46 -4.12 11.55
N CYS A 138 -8.09 -2.96 10.99
CA CYS A 138 -6.84 -2.28 11.30
C CYS A 138 -6.72 -1.87 12.78
N MET A 139 -7.83 -1.46 13.38
CA MET A 139 -7.93 -1.02 14.79
C MET A 139 -8.93 -1.86 15.59
N SER A 140 -9.34 -3.03 15.07
CA SER A 140 -10.20 -3.96 15.81
C SER A 140 -9.46 -4.46 17.05
N VAL A 141 -10.23 -4.85 18.07
CA VAL A 141 -9.73 -5.51 19.29
C VAL A 141 -10.42 -6.87 19.49
N ARG A 142 -11.16 -7.34 18.49
CA ARG A 142 -11.84 -8.64 18.54
C ARG A 142 -10.85 -9.80 18.34
N PRO A 143 -11.14 -10.99 18.87
CA PRO A 143 -10.16 -12.07 19.02
C PRO A 143 -9.42 -12.49 17.74
N ASP A 144 -10.10 -12.53 16.60
CA ASP A 144 -9.59 -12.98 15.30
C ASP A 144 -9.43 -11.84 14.28
N GLU A 145 -9.55 -10.58 14.74
CA GLU A 145 -9.44 -9.38 13.90
C GLU A 145 -8.39 -8.40 14.42
N GLY A 146 -8.30 -8.24 15.74
CA GLY A 146 -7.44 -7.24 16.35
C GLY A 146 -6.02 -7.73 16.53
N CYS A 147 -5.08 -7.17 15.76
CA CYS A 147 -3.66 -7.43 15.95
C CYS A 147 -2.82 -6.23 15.48
N ILE A 148 -1.74 -5.90 16.21
CA ILE A 148 -0.77 -4.90 15.79
C ILE A 148 0.00 -5.40 14.56
N GLY A 149 0.37 -4.50 13.64
CA GLY A 149 0.94 -4.87 12.35
C GLY A 149 2.13 -5.83 12.44
N GLU A 150 3.00 -5.65 13.42
CA GLU A 150 4.19 -6.48 13.65
C GLU A 150 3.89 -7.92 14.08
N LEU A 151 2.69 -8.18 14.64
CA LEU A 151 2.26 -9.50 15.09
C LEU A 151 1.33 -10.20 14.10
N ARG A 152 0.96 -9.52 12.99
CA ARG A 152 0.24 -10.14 11.88
C ARG A 152 1.20 -11.02 11.07
N GLY A 153 0.63 -11.84 10.19
CA GLY A 153 1.41 -12.66 9.27
C GLY A 153 0.52 -13.47 8.33
N PRO A 154 1.10 -14.41 7.56
CA PRO A 154 0.36 -15.20 6.58
C PRO A 154 -0.76 -16.11 7.14
N ASN A 155 -0.90 -16.19 8.47
CA ASN A 155 -1.96 -16.95 9.16
C ASN A 155 -3.01 -16.04 9.84
N TYR A 156 -2.90 -14.72 9.68
CA TYR A 156 -3.96 -13.79 10.11
C TYR A 156 -5.16 -13.94 9.14
N PRO A 157 -6.40 -14.06 9.64
CA PRO A 157 -7.58 -14.29 8.81
C PRO A 157 -7.90 -13.20 7.77
#